data_AF-A0A1Y4TWA4-F1
#
_entry.id   AF-A0A1Y4TWA4-F1
#
_cell.length_a   1.000
_cell.length_b   1.000
_cell.length_c   1.000
_cell.angle_alpha   90.00
_cell.angle_beta   90.00
_cell.angle_gamma   90.00
#
_symmetry.space_group_name_H-M   'P 1'
#
loop_
_entity.id
_entity.type
_entity.pdbx_description
1 polymer ?
#
loop_
_entity_poly.entity_id
_entity_poly.type
_entity_poly.pdbx_seq_one_letter_code
_entity_poly.pdbx_strand_id
1 'polypeptide(L)'
;MKKNTYKEIEKNLNSSIKMKLNQLRTFLDLGKASVMVGAGFSKNAKMGEDIHMKDWGELCEDFYTALYGSRPSDHDFRLKSALRLAQQIESTKGRTALDEIIKNSLPNDSISPGDLHIQLVSLQWRDIFTTNYDSLLEDAAKKPIVIIM
;
A
#
# COMPACT_ATOMS: atom_id res chain seq x y z
N MET A 1 26.92 -4.09 0.83
CA MET A 1 26.76 -3.18 -0.34
C MET A 1 25.99 -1.88 -0.03
N LYS A 2 24.91 -1.84 0.78
CA LYS A 2 24.09 -0.60 1.00
C LYS A 2 24.78 0.60 1.69
N LYS A 3 25.76 0.38 2.58
CA LYS A 3 26.35 1.45 3.42
C LYS A 3 27.15 2.51 2.62
N ASN A 4 27.73 2.12 1.47
CA ASN A 4 28.44 3.05 0.59
C ASN A 4 27.47 3.96 -0.18
N THR A 5 26.32 3.42 -0.61
CA THR A 5 25.31 4.15 -1.36
C THR A 5 24.70 5.32 -0.57
N TYR A 6 24.42 5.13 0.73
CA TYR A 6 23.88 6.22 1.56
C TYR A 6 24.85 7.39 1.73
N LYS A 7 26.14 7.11 1.99
CA LYS A 7 27.16 8.14 2.12
C LYS A 7 27.37 8.91 0.82
N GLU A 8 27.21 8.24 -0.32
CA GLU A 8 27.29 8.86 -1.63
C GLU A 8 26.09 9.76 -1.93
N ILE A 9 24.88 9.30 -1.61
CA ILE A 9 23.66 10.13 -1.71
C ILE A 9 23.79 11.36 -0.80
N GLU A 10 24.20 11.18 0.46
CA GLU A 10 24.36 12.27 1.42
C GLU A 10 25.35 13.35 0.95
N LYS A 11 26.44 12.95 0.30
CA LYS A 11 27.39 13.90 -0.31
C LYS A 11 26.75 14.75 -1.40
N ASN A 12 25.86 14.16 -2.19
CA ASN A 12 25.21 14.81 -3.33
C ASN A 12 23.91 15.57 -2.98
N LEU A 13 23.42 15.46 -1.74
CA LEU A 13 22.25 16.22 -1.29
C LEU A 13 22.59 17.71 -1.12
N ASN A 14 21.76 18.56 -1.72
CA ASN A 14 21.83 20.01 -1.49
C ASN A 14 21.47 20.37 -0.04
N SER A 15 21.88 21.56 0.39
CA SER A 15 21.71 22.05 1.76
C SER A 15 20.23 22.11 2.21
N SER A 16 19.33 22.47 1.30
CA SER A 16 17.89 22.54 1.58
C SER A 16 17.28 21.17 1.93
N ILE A 17 17.62 20.14 1.16
CA ILE A 17 17.15 18.77 1.43
C ILE A 17 17.74 18.24 2.73
N LYS A 18 19.04 18.46 2.97
CA LYS A 18 19.69 18.07 4.25
C LYS A 18 18.99 18.69 5.45
N MET A 19 18.65 19.98 5.37
CA MET A 19 17.96 20.67 6.45
C MET A 19 16.57 20.06 6.72
N LYS A 20 15.79 19.78 5.66
CA LYS A 20 14.48 19.13 5.79
C LYS A 20 14.57 17.72 6.39
N LEU A 21 15.57 16.93 5.98
CA LEU A 21 15.79 15.59 6.54
C LEU A 21 16.20 15.64 8.01
N ASN A 22 17.05 16.59 8.40
CA ASN A 22 17.40 16.80 9.81
C ASN A 22 16.20 17.24 10.66
N GLN A 23 15.33 18.10 10.12
CA GLN A 23 14.08 18.47 10.77
C GLN A 23 13.16 17.25 10.94
N LEU A 24 12.98 16.44 9.89
CA LEU A 24 12.19 15.21 9.96
C LEU A 24 12.74 14.24 11.02
N ARG A 25 14.06 14.03 11.03
CA ARG A 25 14.72 13.22 12.06
C ARG A 25 14.44 13.74 13.46
N THR A 26 14.56 15.05 13.68
CA THR A 26 14.27 15.65 14.98
C THR A 26 12.81 15.40 15.40
N PHE A 27 11.86 15.52 14.47
CA PHE A 27 10.45 15.26 14.79
C PHE A 27 10.14 13.78 15.01
N LEU A 28 10.82 12.87 14.31
CA LEU A 28 10.77 11.43 14.57
C LEU A 28 11.28 11.12 15.98
N ASP A 29 12.48 11.61 16.34
CA ASP A 29 13.10 11.39 17.65
C ASP A 29 12.23 11.95 18.81
N LEU A 30 11.44 12.99 18.54
CA LEU A 30 10.50 13.59 19.51
C LEU A 30 9.11 12.92 19.52
N GLY A 31 8.83 11.94 18.67
CA GLY A 31 7.51 11.35 18.50
C GLY A 31 6.44 12.36 18.05
N LYS A 32 6.83 13.32 17.20
CA LYS A 32 6.01 14.43 16.69
C LYS A 32 5.80 14.38 15.18
N ALA A 33 6.19 13.30 14.52
CA ALA A 33 5.95 13.08 13.10
C ALA A 33 4.98 11.90 12.91
N SER A 34 4.00 12.08 12.03
CA SER A 34 3.15 11.00 11.51
C SER A 34 3.30 10.95 9.99
N VAL A 35 3.06 9.79 9.40
CA VAL A 35 3.20 9.58 7.94
C VAL A 35 1.91 9.04 7.36
N MET A 36 1.60 9.42 6.12
CA MET A 36 0.51 8.86 5.34
C MET A 36 1.08 8.20 4.08
N VAL A 37 0.74 6.93 3.85
CA VAL A 37 1.20 6.15 2.68
C VAL A 37 0.02 5.65 1.84
N GLY A 38 0.14 5.81 0.53
CA GLY A 38 -0.88 5.36 -0.44
C GLY A 38 -0.41 4.17 -1.27
N ALA A 39 -1.20 3.80 -2.28
CA ALA A 39 -1.03 2.54 -3.03
C ALA A 39 0.29 2.48 -3.82
N GLY A 40 0.91 3.64 -4.09
CA GLY A 40 2.25 3.69 -4.68
C GLY A 40 3.33 3.03 -3.80
N PHE A 41 3.11 2.93 -2.49
CA PHE A 41 4.04 2.30 -1.57
C PHE A 41 4.01 0.76 -1.69
N SER A 42 2.84 0.18 -1.90
CA SER A 42 2.64 -1.28 -2.08
C SER A 42 3.32 -1.84 -3.33
N LYS A 43 3.71 -0.99 -4.30
CA LYS A 43 4.57 -1.36 -5.43
C LYS A 43 5.95 -1.87 -5.01
N ASN A 44 6.36 -1.60 -3.77
CA ASN A 44 7.62 -2.07 -3.19
C ASN A 44 7.47 -3.40 -2.43
N ALA A 45 6.34 -4.10 -2.59
CA ALA A 45 6.14 -5.43 -2.05
C ALA A 45 7.09 -6.44 -2.72
N LYS A 46 7.40 -7.52 -2.00
CA LYS A 46 7.98 -8.71 -2.61
C LYS A 46 6.85 -9.60 -3.08
N MET A 47 6.86 -9.93 -4.36
CA MET A 47 5.88 -10.78 -5.03
C MET A 47 6.62 -11.83 -5.87
N GLY A 48 6.04 -13.03 -6.02
CA GLY A 48 6.53 -14.01 -6.98
C GLY A 48 6.29 -13.56 -8.42
N GLU A 49 6.94 -14.20 -9.40
CA GLU A 49 6.84 -13.80 -10.81
C GLU A 49 5.39 -13.84 -11.35
N ASP A 50 4.57 -14.77 -10.87
CA ASP A 50 3.18 -14.96 -11.30
C ASP A 50 2.15 -14.22 -10.42
N ILE A 51 2.60 -13.38 -9.48
CA ILE A 51 1.72 -12.68 -8.54
C ILE A 51 1.70 -11.19 -8.89
N HIS A 52 0.53 -10.70 -9.29
CA HIS A 52 0.28 -9.28 -9.48
C HIS A 52 -0.89 -8.80 -8.62
N MET A 53 -0.85 -7.51 -8.29
CA MET A 53 -2.03 -6.83 -7.75
C MET A 53 -3.04 -6.66 -8.87
N LYS A 54 -4.31 -6.98 -8.60
CA LYS A 54 -5.38 -6.76 -9.58
C LYS A 54 -5.41 -5.30 -10.02
N ASP A 55 -5.55 -5.09 -11.32
CA ASP A 55 -5.80 -3.75 -11.84
C ASP A 55 -7.28 -3.33 -11.67
N TRP A 56 -7.59 -2.10 -12.08
CA TRP A 56 -8.96 -1.59 -11.98
C TRP A 56 -9.98 -2.37 -12.83
N GLY A 57 -9.54 -2.99 -13.93
CA GLY A 57 -10.37 -3.83 -14.78
C GLY A 57 -10.66 -5.17 -14.13
N GLU A 58 -9.65 -5.86 -13.63
CA GLU A 58 -9.82 -7.12 -12.90
C GLU A 58 -10.70 -6.91 -11.64
N LEU A 59 -10.55 -5.76 -10.97
CA LEU A 59 -11.43 -5.38 -9.86
C LEU A 59 -12.88 -5.06 -10.31
N CYS A 60 -13.07 -4.48 -11.51
CA CYS A 60 -14.41 -4.33 -12.10
C CYS A 60 -15.11 -5.68 -12.26
N GLU A 61 -14.38 -6.73 -12.67
CA GLU A 61 -14.97 -8.07 -12.84
C GLU A 61 -15.46 -8.63 -11.51
N ASP A 62 -14.69 -8.44 -10.44
CA ASP A 62 -15.10 -8.82 -9.08
C ASP A 62 -16.36 -8.08 -8.65
N PHE A 63 -16.40 -6.75 -8.86
CA PHE A 63 -17.58 -5.95 -8.52
C PHE A 63 -18.81 -6.35 -9.32
N TYR A 64 -18.64 -6.61 -10.62
CA TYR A 64 -19.72 -7.06 -11.49
C TYR A 64 -20.25 -8.42 -11.04
N THR A 65 -19.35 -9.37 -10.79
CA THR A 65 -19.70 -10.72 -10.33
C THR A 65 -20.43 -10.67 -8.98
N ALA A 66 -19.99 -9.81 -8.06
CA ALA A 66 -20.64 -9.62 -6.77
C ALA A 66 -22.07 -9.04 -6.88
N LEU A 67 -22.33 -8.17 -7.86
CA LEU A 67 -23.64 -7.56 -8.11
C LEU A 67 -24.61 -8.49 -8.84
N TYR A 68 -24.12 -9.22 -9.85
CA TYR A 68 -24.98 -9.91 -10.82
C TYR A 68 -24.86 -11.45 -10.79
N GLY A 69 -23.90 -12.00 -10.03
CA GLY A 69 -23.71 -13.45 -9.87
C GLY A 69 -23.07 -14.15 -11.07
N SER A 70 -22.64 -13.40 -12.09
CA SER A 70 -21.97 -13.91 -13.28
C SER A 70 -20.87 -12.96 -13.74
N ARG A 71 -19.91 -13.47 -14.51
CA ARG A 71 -18.87 -12.62 -15.11
C ARG A 71 -19.47 -11.72 -16.19
N PRO A 72 -18.96 -10.50 -16.36
CA PRO A 72 -19.43 -9.59 -17.41
C PRO A 72 -19.11 -10.16 -18.80
N SER A 73 -20.00 -9.92 -19.77
CA SER A 73 -19.64 -10.09 -21.17
C SER A 73 -18.78 -8.90 -21.65
N ASP A 74 -17.99 -9.07 -22.71
CA ASP A 74 -17.16 -7.98 -23.29
C ASP A 74 -17.96 -6.71 -23.63
N HIS A 75 -19.26 -6.85 -23.92
CA HIS A 75 -20.15 -5.74 -24.17
C HIS A 75 -20.55 -5.02 -22.88
N ASP A 76 -20.89 -5.75 -21.82
CA ASP A 76 -21.29 -5.19 -20.52
C ASP A 76 -20.13 -4.51 -19.80
N PHE A 77 -18.92 -5.07 -19.96
CA PHE A 77 -17.71 -4.58 -19.30
C PHE A 77 -17.28 -3.20 -19.83
N ARG A 78 -17.35 -2.98 -21.15
CA ARG A 78 -16.99 -1.70 -21.77
C ARG A 78 -17.88 -0.53 -21.36
N LEU A 79 -19.06 -0.79 -20.81
CA LEU A 79 -20.04 0.22 -20.41
C LEU A 79 -20.00 0.58 -18.92
N LYS A 80 -19.19 -0.10 -18.11
CA LYS A 80 -19.17 0.08 -16.65
C LYS A 80 -17.76 0.37 -16.14
N SER A 81 -17.61 1.48 -15.41
CA SER A 81 -16.39 1.81 -14.68
C SER A 81 -16.39 1.17 -13.28
N ALA A 82 -15.20 0.88 -12.75
CA ALA A 82 -15.02 0.34 -11.39
C ALA A 82 -15.75 1.19 -10.35
N LEU A 83 -15.66 2.51 -10.51
CA LEU A 83 -16.30 3.47 -9.63
C LEU A 83 -17.83 3.34 -9.61
N ARG A 84 -18.45 3.17 -10.79
CA ARG A 84 -19.90 3.03 -10.89
C ARG A 84 -20.38 1.72 -10.26
N LEU A 85 -19.66 0.63 -10.49
CA LEU A 85 -19.97 -0.67 -9.89
C LEU A 85 -19.78 -0.63 -8.37
N ALA A 86 -18.69 -0.01 -7.88
CA ALA A 86 -18.45 0.18 -6.47
C ALA A 86 -19.58 0.98 -5.78
N GLN A 87 -20.03 2.09 -6.40
CA GLN A 87 -21.17 2.87 -5.90
C GLN A 87 -22.46 2.06 -5.86
N GLN A 88 -22.70 1.20 -6.85
CA GLN A 88 -23.85 0.30 -6.86
C GLN A 88 -23.77 -0.74 -5.74
N ILE A 89 -22.60 -1.33 -5.50
CA ILE A 89 -22.37 -2.24 -4.37
C ILE A 89 -22.65 -1.53 -3.06
N GLU A 90 -22.05 -0.35 -2.85
CA GLU A 90 -22.24 0.43 -1.63
C GLU A 90 -23.72 0.76 -1.39
N SER A 91 -24.46 1.11 -2.44
CA SER A 91 -25.89 1.45 -2.35
C SER A 91 -26.80 0.23 -2.12
N THR A 92 -26.42 -0.95 -2.59
CA THR A 92 -27.27 -2.16 -2.55
C THR A 92 -26.91 -3.13 -1.42
N LYS A 93 -25.62 -3.26 -1.11
CA LYS A 93 -25.05 -4.20 -0.14
C LYS A 93 -24.33 -3.50 1.02
N GLY A 94 -24.16 -2.18 0.96
CA GLY A 94 -23.49 -1.39 1.99
C GLY A 94 -21.97 -1.27 1.80
N ARG A 95 -21.37 -0.33 2.52
CA ARG A 95 -19.92 -0.04 2.44
C ARG A 95 -19.05 -1.21 2.89
N THR A 96 -19.44 -1.90 3.96
CA THR A 96 -18.69 -3.06 4.46
C THR A 96 -18.50 -4.14 3.40
N ALA A 97 -19.55 -4.44 2.61
CA ALA A 97 -19.47 -5.41 1.53
C ALA A 97 -18.51 -4.98 0.42
N LEU A 98 -18.49 -3.68 0.07
CA LEU A 98 -17.51 -3.15 -0.88
C LEU A 98 -16.08 -3.31 -0.37
N ASP A 99 -15.84 -2.94 0.88
CA ASP A 99 -14.52 -3.04 1.50
C ASP A 99 -14.03 -4.51 1.57
N GLU A 100 -14.92 -5.46 1.85
CA GLU A 100 -14.61 -6.89 1.85
C GLU A 100 -14.26 -7.41 0.45
N ILE A 101 -15.00 -7.00 -0.59
CA ILE A 101 -14.68 -7.38 -1.97
C ILE A 101 -13.29 -6.87 -2.36
N ILE A 102 -12.98 -5.60 -2.04
CA ILE A 102 -11.66 -5.01 -2.31
C ILE A 102 -10.58 -5.78 -1.55
N LYS A 103 -10.76 -6.05 -0.25
CA LYS A 103 -9.79 -6.81 0.56
C LYS A 103 -9.54 -8.21 0.01
N ASN A 104 -10.60 -8.93 -0.35
CA ASN A 104 -10.51 -10.30 -0.87
C ASN A 104 -9.94 -10.35 -2.30
N SER A 105 -9.98 -9.24 -3.03
CA SER A 105 -9.37 -9.14 -4.36
C SER A 105 -7.84 -9.05 -4.31
N LEU A 106 -7.28 -8.70 -3.15
CA LEU A 106 -5.84 -8.52 -2.96
C LEU A 106 -5.15 -9.86 -2.67
N PRO A 107 -3.99 -10.14 -3.28
CA PRO A 107 -3.23 -11.37 -3.05
C PRO A 107 -2.43 -11.31 -1.73
N ASN A 108 -3.05 -10.89 -0.62
CA ASN A 108 -2.38 -10.65 0.66
C ASN A 108 -1.57 -11.86 1.15
N ASP A 109 -2.08 -13.09 0.97
CA ASP A 109 -1.39 -14.32 1.37
C ASP A 109 -0.17 -14.65 0.49
N SER A 110 -0.04 -14.01 -0.68
CA SER A 110 0.98 -14.29 -1.69
C SER A 110 1.99 -13.15 -1.85
N ILE A 111 1.77 -12.00 -1.22
CA ILE A 111 2.72 -10.88 -1.18
C ILE A 111 3.37 -10.78 0.19
N SER A 112 4.54 -10.17 0.25
CA SER A 112 5.18 -9.90 1.53
C SER A 112 5.82 -8.51 1.59
N PRO A 113 6.01 -7.94 2.79
CA PRO A 113 6.58 -6.62 2.93
C PRO A 113 8.01 -6.57 2.38
N GLY A 114 8.26 -5.64 1.46
CA GLY A 114 9.60 -5.33 0.99
C GLY A 114 10.40 -4.47 1.98
N ASP A 115 11.65 -4.16 1.61
CA ASP A 115 12.59 -3.46 2.50
C ASP A 115 12.09 -2.07 2.92
N LEU A 116 11.37 -1.35 2.04
CA LEU A 116 10.81 -0.03 2.37
C LEU A 116 9.69 -0.10 3.40
N HIS A 117 8.86 -1.15 3.38
CA HIS A 117 7.82 -1.36 4.39
C HIS A 117 8.44 -1.57 5.77
N ILE A 118 9.47 -2.42 5.84
CA ILE A 118 10.21 -2.70 7.07
C ILE A 118 10.90 -1.43 7.59
N GLN A 119 11.57 -0.67 6.70
CA GLN A 119 12.21 0.58 7.09
C GLN A 119 11.20 1.61 7.58
N LEU A 120 10.06 1.75 6.91
CA LEU A 120 9.02 2.70 7.30
C LEU A 120 8.51 2.42 8.72
N VAL A 121 8.12 1.18 9.03
CA VAL A 121 7.58 0.83 10.36
C VAL A 121 8.63 0.81 11.46
N SER A 122 9.92 0.75 11.11
CA SER A 122 11.02 0.78 12.08
C SER A 122 11.33 2.17 12.63
N LEU A 123 10.85 3.23 11.98
CA LEU A 123 11.06 4.61 12.42
C LEU A 123 10.07 4.98 13.54
N GLN A 124 10.45 5.94 14.39
CA GLN A 124 9.65 6.44 15.50
C GLN A 124 8.52 7.38 15.03
N TRP A 125 7.65 6.89 14.15
CA TRP A 125 6.41 7.58 13.83
C TRP A 125 5.48 7.59 15.05
N ARG A 126 4.76 8.68 15.23
CA ARG A 126 3.62 8.71 16.15
C ARG A 126 2.48 7.85 15.61
N ASP A 127 2.12 8.08 14.35
CA ASP A 127 1.08 7.33 13.65
C ASP A 127 1.51 7.06 12.20
N ILE A 128 1.07 5.91 11.67
CA ILE A 128 1.16 5.55 10.26
C ILE A 128 -0.26 5.42 9.71
N PHE A 129 -0.64 6.29 8.79
CA PHE A 129 -1.93 6.27 8.12
C PHE A 129 -1.78 5.66 6.73
N THR A 130 -2.77 4.88 6.29
CA THR A 130 -2.82 4.38 4.93
C THR A 130 -4.24 4.39 4.36
N THR A 131 -4.33 4.53 3.03
CA THR A 131 -5.55 4.29 2.25
C THR A 131 -5.53 2.93 1.55
N ASN A 132 -4.51 2.11 1.83
CA ASN A 132 -4.33 0.82 1.18
C ASN A 132 -5.13 -0.24 1.92
N TYR A 133 -5.60 -1.24 1.19
CA TYR A 133 -6.37 -2.36 1.73
C TYR A 133 -5.51 -3.62 1.91
N ASP A 134 -4.23 -3.59 1.50
CA ASP A 134 -3.27 -4.67 1.71
C ASP A 134 -2.76 -4.72 3.16
N SER A 135 -2.19 -5.86 3.57
CA SER A 135 -1.69 -6.09 4.94
C SER A 135 -0.19 -5.81 5.11
N LEU A 136 0.46 -5.17 4.13
CA LEU A 136 1.93 -5.10 4.07
C LEU A 136 2.56 -4.32 5.24
N LEU A 137 1.86 -3.32 5.77
CA LEU A 137 2.37 -2.52 6.89
C LEU A 137 2.25 -3.28 8.21
N GLU A 138 1.12 -3.93 8.42
CA GLU A 138 0.83 -4.79 9.57
C GLU A 138 1.81 -5.96 9.60
N ASP A 139 2.05 -6.59 8.45
CA ASP A 139 2.98 -7.70 8.32
C ASP A 139 4.44 -7.26 8.47
N ALA A 140 4.78 -6.02 8.07
CA ALA A 140 6.09 -5.45 8.35
C ALA A 140 6.29 -5.21 9.85
N ALA A 141 5.27 -4.71 10.54
CA ALA A 141 5.32 -4.42 11.97
C ALA A 141 5.38 -5.67 12.86
N LYS A 142 4.86 -6.82 12.38
CA LYS A 142 4.97 -8.12 13.07
C LYS A 142 6.41 -8.67 13.09
N LYS A 143 7.26 -8.30 12.14
CA LYS A 143 8.64 -8.82 12.09
C LYS A 143 9.44 -8.18 13.24
N PRO A 144 10.23 -8.98 13.99
CA PRO A 144 11.07 -8.42 15.04
C PRO A 144 11.99 -7.39 14.41
N ILE A 145 11.93 -6.15 14.91
CA ILE A 145 12.86 -5.09 14.53
C ILE A 145 14.21 -5.51 15.11
N VAL A 146 15.03 -6.17 14.29
CA VAL A 146 16.41 -6.48 14.66
C VAL A 146 17.17 -5.17 14.63
N ILE A 147 17.26 -4.51 15.78
CA ILE A 147 18.18 -3.39 15.99
C ILE A 147 19.57 -4.01 16.04
N ILE A 148 20.28 -4.00 14.91
CA ILE A 148 21.72 -4.27 14.90
C ILE A 148 22.39 -3.04 15.51
N MET A 149 22.63 -3.10 16.82
CA MET A 149 23.49 -2.16 17.55
C MET A 149 24.94 -2.26 17.08
#